data_AF-A0A3L8C843-F1
#
_entry.id   AF-A0A3L8C843-F1
#
_cell.length_a   1.000
_cell.length_b   1.000
_cell.length_c   1.000
_cell.angle_alpha   90.00
_cell.angle_beta   90.00
_cell.angle_gamma   90.00
#
_symmetry.space_group_name_H-M   'P 1'
#
loop_
_entity.id
_entity.type
_entity.pdbx_description
1 polymer ?
#
loop_
_entity_poly.entity_id
_entity_poly.type
_entity_poly.pdbx_seq_one_letter_code
_entity_poly.pdbx_strand_id
1 'polypeptide(L)'
;MSEAVPPPLAEPAAAPEKKAIKWVLLVILISLAWYLLADRFTPYTQQARVGAFVIPVAAEVAGRVVRVNVRNNQDVRAGDILFEIDPQPYQIAVDRARADLESTRRQIGASTAGIASAQASLRAAQANENRMRQDNQRLESLYRADRGTVSVRLLEVSRANLEQASSQVAAAEAEVLRAKEQEGGSEAENALLRSAATALAKAQLDLANTRIGARSAGLITDLRTDVGQFAGAGSPVMTLIAIHDVWVIADMTENNLGLIQVQTPVAIVLDALPGEVFQGRVRSVGYGVSVGQTPAPGTLPSVQNSRDWLRPAQRFPVVIEFDEDAVNRLRDSRAIRAGGQAEVMAFPSHGHPLNPLGRVFLRLMSWMSYAY
;
A
#
# COMPACT_ATOMS: atom_id res chain seq x y z
N MET A 1 -108.11 0.80 -35.70
CA MET A 1 -107.29 0.73 -36.93
C MET A 1 -106.29 1.87 -36.90
N SER A 2 -105.08 1.64 -37.41
CA SER A 2 -103.90 2.51 -37.43
C SER A 2 -103.04 2.40 -36.15
N GLU A 3 -102.01 1.55 -36.07
CA GLU A 3 -100.72 1.43 -36.79
C GLU A 3 -99.57 2.04 -35.96
N ALA A 4 -98.51 1.26 -35.81
CA ALA A 4 -97.38 1.55 -34.95
C ALA A 4 -96.44 2.59 -35.56
N VAL A 5 -95.92 3.51 -34.72
CA VAL A 5 -94.69 4.27 -35.00
C VAL A 5 -93.88 4.34 -33.68
N PRO A 6 -92.62 3.84 -33.65
CA PRO A 6 -91.75 3.99 -32.48
C PRO A 6 -91.08 5.37 -32.47
N PRO A 7 -90.82 5.99 -31.30
CA PRO A 7 -89.90 7.11 -31.21
C PRO A 7 -88.43 6.64 -31.27
N PRO A 8 -87.50 7.52 -31.68
CA PRO A 8 -86.20 7.14 -32.23
C PRO A 8 -85.17 6.75 -31.16
N LEU A 9 -84.25 5.86 -31.56
CA LEU A 9 -83.04 5.53 -30.81
C LEU A 9 -82.18 6.79 -30.62
N ALA A 10 -81.80 7.09 -29.38
CA ALA A 10 -80.84 8.14 -29.06
C ALA A 10 -79.49 7.85 -29.74
N GLU A 11 -78.96 8.84 -30.45
CA GLU A 11 -77.66 8.78 -31.11
C GLU A 11 -76.54 8.46 -30.09
N PRO A 12 -75.59 7.56 -30.41
CA PRO A 12 -74.45 7.32 -29.55
C PRO A 12 -73.56 8.56 -29.50
N ALA A 13 -73.23 8.99 -28.29
CA ALA A 13 -72.34 10.12 -28.02
C ALA A 13 -71.05 10.02 -28.87
N ALA A 14 -70.77 11.08 -29.62
CA ALA A 14 -69.64 11.18 -30.54
C ALA A 14 -68.32 10.75 -29.86
N ALA A 15 -67.67 9.74 -30.45
CA ALA A 15 -66.37 9.25 -30.01
C ALA A 15 -65.33 10.38 -29.99
N PRO A 16 -64.48 10.50 -28.95
CA PRO A 16 -63.46 11.54 -28.90
C PRO A 16 -62.53 11.41 -30.11
N GLU A 17 -62.61 12.44 -30.96
CA GLU A 17 -62.03 12.54 -32.30
C GLU A 17 -60.55 12.16 -32.34
N LYS A 18 -60.14 11.55 -33.46
CA LYS A 18 -58.77 11.22 -33.90
C LYS A 18 -57.69 12.27 -33.58
N LYS A 19 -58.04 13.52 -33.29
CA LYS A 19 -57.16 14.61 -32.80
C LYS A 19 -56.60 14.35 -31.40
N ALA A 20 -57.40 13.85 -30.45
CA ALA A 20 -56.92 13.54 -29.11
C ALA A 20 -55.88 12.41 -29.13
N ILE A 21 -56.15 11.37 -29.95
CA ILE A 21 -55.20 10.27 -30.18
C ILE A 21 -53.91 10.78 -30.84
N LYS A 22 -53.99 11.70 -31.81
CA LYS A 22 -52.82 12.33 -32.43
C LYS A 22 -52.00 13.16 -31.42
N TRP A 23 -52.65 13.91 -30.54
CA TRP A 23 -51.97 14.66 -29.48
C TRP A 23 -51.27 13.74 -28.48
N VAL A 24 -51.93 12.66 -28.07
CA VAL A 24 -51.33 11.65 -27.19
C VAL A 24 -50.13 10.98 -27.88
N LEU A 25 -50.27 10.57 -29.14
CA LEU A 25 -49.15 10.02 -29.93
C LEU A 25 -48.00 11.01 -30.10
N LEU A 26 -48.30 12.29 -30.33
CA LEU A 26 -47.30 13.34 -30.44
C LEU A 26 -46.55 13.53 -29.11
N VAL A 27 -47.27 13.55 -27.98
CA VAL A 27 -46.67 13.63 -26.65
C VAL A 27 -45.79 12.41 -26.36
N ILE A 28 -46.24 11.20 -26.72
CA ILE A 28 -45.45 9.98 -26.58
C ILE A 28 -44.17 10.06 -27.44
N LEU A 29 -44.28 10.51 -28.70
CA LEU A 29 -43.13 10.66 -29.59
C LEU A 29 -42.13 11.71 -29.10
N ILE A 30 -42.62 12.86 -28.63
CA ILE A 30 -41.78 13.91 -28.05
C ILE A 30 -41.12 13.41 -26.76
N SER A 31 -41.86 12.72 -25.89
CA SER A 31 -41.33 12.14 -24.66
C SER A 31 -40.27 11.06 -24.94
N LEU A 32 -40.48 10.24 -25.96
CA LEU A 32 -39.54 9.19 -26.37
C LEU A 32 -38.27 9.81 -26.98
N ALA A 33 -38.42 10.79 -27.86
CA ALA A 33 -37.30 11.54 -28.42
C ALA A 33 -36.50 12.26 -27.33
N TRP A 34 -37.19 12.90 -26.38
CA TRP A 34 -36.58 13.52 -25.21
C TRP A 34 -35.81 12.50 -24.37
N TYR A 35 -36.42 11.36 -24.04
CA TYR A 35 -35.79 10.30 -23.26
C TYR A 35 -34.49 9.80 -23.91
N LEU A 36 -34.53 9.51 -25.22
CA LEU A 36 -33.36 9.03 -25.96
C LEU A 36 -32.26 10.09 -26.08
N LEU A 37 -32.62 11.36 -26.27
CA LEU A 37 -31.66 12.46 -26.32
C LEU A 37 -31.05 12.75 -24.94
N ALA A 38 -31.86 12.74 -23.88
CA ALA A 38 -31.40 12.96 -22.51
C ALA A 38 -30.43 11.86 -22.07
N ASP A 39 -30.74 10.60 -22.38
CA ASP A 39 -29.88 9.45 -22.05
C ASP A 39 -28.49 9.52 -22.73
N ARG A 40 -28.40 10.17 -23.89
CA ARG A 40 -27.14 10.35 -24.62
C ARG A 40 -26.37 11.61 -24.24
N PHE A 41 -27.04 12.76 -24.13
CA PHE A 41 -26.40 14.07 -23.98
C PHE A 41 -26.31 14.58 -22.54
N THR A 42 -27.20 14.11 -21.66
CA THR A 42 -27.22 14.46 -20.23
C THR A 42 -27.42 13.19 -19.40
N PRO A 43 -26.48 12.23 -19.47
CA PRO A 43 -26.62 10.95 -18.80
C PRO A 43 -26.72 11.15 -17.30
N TYR A 44 -27.72 10.49 -16.70
CA TYR A 44 -28.05 10.56 -15.29
C TYR A 44 -28.10 9.15 -14.70
N THR A 45 -27.51 8.98 -13.52
CA THR A 45 -27.61 7.74 -12.77
C THR A 45 -27.85 8.02 -11.29
N GLN A 46 -28.74 7.23 -10.70
CA GLN A 46 -28.95 7.11 -9.26
C GLN A 46 -28.08 6.01 -8.65
N GLN A 47 -27.42 5.22 -9.49
CA GLN A 47 -26.52 4.16 -9.05
C GLN A 47 -25.12 4.73 -8.87
N ALA A 48 -24.99 5.68 -7.96
CA ALA A 48 -23.71 6.24 -7.57
C ALA A 48 -23.48 6.07 -6.08
N ARG A 49 -22.22 5.83 -5.70
CA ARG A 49 -21.80 5.69 -4.31
C ARG A 49 -20.53 6.46 -4.02
N VAL A 50 -20.47 7.02 -2.83
CA VAL A 50 -19.27 7.69 -2.32
C VAL A 50 -18.22 6.64 -1.98
N GLY A 51 -17.09 6.69 -2.67
CA GLY A 51 -15.89 5.92 -2.39
C GLY A 51 -14.90 6.70 -1.54
N ALA A 52 -14.18 5.98 -0.67
CA ALA A 52 -13.04 6.47 0.08
C ALA A 52 -12.07 5.31 0.30
N PHE A 53 -10.80 5.59 0.54
CA PHE A 53 -9.87 4.52 0.89
C PHE A 53 -10.19 3.97 2.27
N VAL A 54 -10.44 2.67 2.32
CA VAL A 54 -10.69 1.90 3.54
C VAL A 54 -9.41 1.15 3.87
N ILE A 55 -8.69 1.63 4.87
CA ILE A 55 -7.37 1.13 5.25
C ILE A 55 -7.53 0.25 6.49
N PRO A 56 -7.33 -1.08 6.39
CA PRO A 56 -7.30 -1.93 7.56
C PRO A 56 -6.06 -1.59 8.40
N VAL A 57 -6.27 -1.26 9.67
CA VAL A 57 -5.19 -1.00 10.61
C VAL A 57 -4.92 -2.28 11.39
N ALA A 58 -3.75 -2.85 11.15
CA ALA A 58 -3.27 -4.06 11.80
C ALA A 58 -2.03 -3.78 12.65
N ALA A 59 -1.79 -4.64 13.62
CA ALA A 59 -0.53 -4.63 14.35
C ALA A 59 0.62 -5.09 13.45
N GLU A 60 1.76 -4.39 13.50
CA GLU A 60 2.97 -4.81 12.79
C GLU A 60 3.72 -5.91 13.55
N VAL A 61 3.59 -5.93 14.87
CA VAL A 61 4.17 -6.93 15.78
C VAL A 61 3.08 -7.54 16.66
N ALA A 62 3.23 -8.79 17.08
CA ALA A 62 2.20 -9.49 17.84
C ALA A 62 2.35 -9.28 19.35
N GLY A 63 1.26 -9.01 20.06
CA GLY A 63 1.31 -8.91 21.52
C GLY A 63 0.00 -8.48 22.16
N ARG A 64 0.02 -8.35 23.48
CA ARG A 64 -1.14 -7.88 24.24
C ARG A 64 -1.27 -6.36 24.12
N VAL A 65 -2.47 -5.88 23.82
CA VAL A 65 -2.81 -4.46 23.80
C VAL A 65 -2.85 -3.93 25.22
N VAL A 66 -2.07 -2.89 25.51
CA VAL A 66 -1.99 -2.24 26.83
C VAL A 66 -2.74 -0.91 26.87
N ARG A 67 -2.95 -0.29 25.70
CA ARG A 67 -3.66 0.97 25.59
C ARG A 67 -4.36 1.06 24.24
N VAL A 68 -5.58 1.60 24.23
CA VAL A 68 -6.30 2.02 23.03
C VAL A 68 -6.62 3.50 23.21
N ASN A 69 -6.11 4.33 22.30
CA ASN A 69 -6.15 5.80 22.40
C ASN A 69 -7.28 6.42 21.56
N VAL A 70 -8.01 5.58 20.83
CA VAL A 70 -9.08 5.99 19.92
C VAL A 70 -10.38 5.28 20.22
N ARG A 71 -11.48 5.90 19.81
CA ARG A 71 -12.83 5.32 19.83
C ARG A 71 -13.41 5.22 18.44
N ASN A 72 -14.45 4.40 18.30
CA ASN A 72 -15.19 4.29 17.05
C ASN A 72 -15.78 5.65 16.63
N ASN A 73 -15.72 5.97 15.34
CA ASN A 73 -16.14 7.24 14.74
C ASN A 73 -15.37 8.48 15.22
N GLN A 74 -14.08 8.31 15.57
CA GLN A 74 -13.19 9.43 15.93
C GLN A 74 -12.32 9.85 14.75
N ASP A 75 -12.20 11.17 14.55
CA ASP A 75 -11.23 11.77 13.63
C ASP A 75 -9.80 11.65 14.20
N VAL A 76 -8.86 11.19 13.37
CA VAL A 76 -7.44 11.07 13.70
C VAL A 76 -6.59 11.77 12.65
N ARG A 77 -5.47 12.35 13.09
CA ARG A 77 -4.46 12.93 12.21
C ARG A 77 -3.38 11.91 11.90
N ALA A 78 -2.64 12.16 10.82
CA ALA A 78 -1.44 11.38 10.52
C ALA A 78 -0.44 11.52 11.68
N GLY A 79 0.07 10.40 12.19
CA GLY A 79 0.98 10.31 13.33
C GLY A 79 0.31 10.07 14.68
N ASP A 80 -1.01 10.20 14.80
CA ASP A 80 -1.71 9.93 16.06
C ASP A 80 -1.59 8.45 16.43
N ILE A 81 -1.20 8.17 17.68
CA ILE A 81 -1.13 6.80 18.20
C ILE A 81 -2.56 6.27 18.37
N LEU A 82 -2.83 5.12 17.76
CA LEU A 82 -4.14 4.47 17.78
C LEU A 82 -4.25 3.48 18.94
N PHE A 83 -3.26 2.60 19.05
CA PHE A 83 -3.15 1.65 20.15
C PHE A 83 -1.70 1.25 20.38
N GLU A 84 -1.42 0.75 21.58
CA GLU A 84 -0.10 0.33 22.02
C GLU A 84 -0.14 -1.14 22.45
N ILE A 85 0.86 -1.88 21.99
CA ILE A 85 1.17 -3.24 22.42
C ILE A 85 2.18 -3.19 23.55
N ASP A 86 2.11 -4.15 24.47
CA ASP A 86 3.07 -4.30 25.56
C ASP A 86 4.52 -4.27 25.03
N PRO A 87 5.29 -3.21 25.37
CA PRO A 87 6.63 -3.06 24.85
C PRO A 87 7.66 -3.90 25.63
N GLN A 88 7.32 -4.48 26.78
CA GLN A 88 8.30 -5.13 27.65
C GLN A 88 9.08 -6.26 26.95
N PRO A 89 8.45 -7.20 26.23
CA PRO A 89 9.19 -8.25 25.52
C PRO A 89 10.15 -7.69 24.46
N TYR A 90 9.77 -6.60 23.80
CA TYR A 90 10.56 -5.95 22.77
C TYR A 90 11.72 -5.12 23.35
N GLN A 91 11.53 -4.49 24.51
CA GLN A 91 12.62 -3.83 25.24
C GLN A 91 13.68 -4.86 25.66
N ILE A 92 13.25 -6.01 26.21
CA ILE A 92 14.16 -7.11 26.55
C ILE A 92 14.92 -7.60 25.32
N ALA A 93 14.26 -7.70 24.15
CA ALA A 93 14.90 -8.07 22.91
C ALA A 93 15.96 -7.04 22.45
N VAL A 94 15.67 -5.74 22.59
CA VAL A 94 16.63 -4.66 22.31
C VAL A 94 17.84 -4.74 23.24
N ASP A 95 17.61 -4.92 24.54
CA ASP A 95 18.68 -5.01 25.53
C ASP A 95 19.57 -6.24 25.30
N ARG A 96 18.97 -7.38 24.94
CA ARG A 96 19.71 -8.58 24.54
C ARG A 96 20.55 -8.34 23.29
N ALA A 97 19.96 -7.79 22.23
CA ALA A 97 20.69 -7.52 20.99
C ALA A 97 21.81 -6.48 21.18
N ARG A 98 21.63 -5.53 22.10
CA ARG A 98 22.68 -4.56 22.48
C ARG A 98 23.83 -5.27 23.20
N ALA A 99 23.53 -6.15 24.14
CA ALA A 99 24.54 -6.93 24.86
C ALA A 99 25.31 -7.86 23.90
N ASP A 100 24.63 -8.47 22.94
CA ASP A 100 25.25 -9.31 21.91
C ASP A 100 26.20 -8.49 21.03
N LEU A 101 25.79 -7.29 20.59
CA LEU A 101 26.67 -6.38 19.84
C LEU A 101 27.91 -5.96 20.63
N GLU A 102 27.75 -5.66 21.92
CA GLU A 102 28.88 -5.33 22.80
C GLU A 102 29.82 -6.52 22.99
N SER A 103 29.27 -7.73 23.17
CA SER A 103 30.04 -8.97 23.24
C SER A 103 30.86 -9.21 21.97
N THR A 104 30.24 -9.06 20.79
CA THR A 104 30.93 -9.17 19.50
C THR A 104 32.04 -8.13 19.34
N ARG A 105 31.80 -6.87 19.73
CA ARG A 105 32.85 -5.84 19.71
C ARG A 105 34.04 -6.21 20.60
N ARG A 106 33.78 -6.71 21.82
CA ARG A 106 34.84 -7.17 22.73
C ARG A 106 35.62 -8.36 22.16
N GLN A 107 34.93 -9.29 21.49
CA GLN A 107 35.57 -10.42 20.81
C GLN A 107 36.49 -9.96 19.68
N ILE A 108 36.06 -8.99 18.86
CA ILE A 108 36.90 -8.41 17.81
C ILE A 108 38.12 -7.72 18.42
N GLY A 109 37.94 -6.91 19.46
CA GLY A 109 39.05 -6.27 20.16
C GLY A 109 40.08 -7.28 20.73
N ALA A 110 39.62 -8.43 21.23
CA ALA A 110 40.49 -9.52 21.65
C ALA A 110 41.26 -10.15 20.47
N SER A 111 40.60 -10.35 19.32
CA SER A 111 41.25 -10.81 18.08
C SER A 111 42.31 -9.84 17.59
N THR A 112 42.04 -8.53 17.61
CA THR A 112 43.01 -7.49 17.25
C THR A 112 44.26 -7.54 18.14
N ALA A 113 44.07 -7.71 19.45
CA ALA A 113 45.19 -7.91 20.39
C ALA A 113 45.98 -9.20 20.09
N GLY A 114 45.29 -10.27 19.68
CA GLY A 114 45.90 -11.51 19.21
C GLY A 114 46.80 -11.32 17.98
N ILE A 115 46.35 -10.51 17.00
CA ILE A 115 47.15 -10.17 15.81
C ILE A 115 48.39 -9.38 16.22
N ALA A 116 48.27 -8.40 17.12
CA ALA A 116 49.41 -7.63 17.59
C ALA A 116 50.47 -8.53 18.27
N SER A 117 50.03 -9.53 19.04
CA SER A 117 50.90 -10.56 19.63
C SER A 117 51.58 -11.43 18.55
N ALA A 118 50.83 -11.93 17.58
CA ALA A 118 51.38 -12.74 16.48
C ALA A 118 52.42 -11.95 15.65
N GLN A 119 52.16 -10.66 15.38
CA GLN A 119 53.09 -9.77 14.70
C GLN A 119 54.37 -9.53 15.52
N ALA A 120 54.27 -9.45 16.85
CA ALA A 120 55.45 -9.36 17.71
C ALA A 120 56.31 -10.63 17.62
N SER A 121 55.69 -11.81 17.64
CA SER A 121 56.38 -13.09 17.45
C SER A 121 57.03 -13.20 16.07
N LEU A 122 56.37 -12.74 15.00
CA LEU A 122 56.96 -12.68 13.67
C LEU A 122 58.21 -11.78 13.63
N ARG A 123 58.14 -10.58 14.23
CA ARG A 123 59.30 -9.69 14.32
C ARG A 123 60.46 -10.32 15.08
N ALA A 124 60.19 -11.07 16.15
CA ALA A 124 61.20 -11.81 16.89
C ALA A 124 61.84 -12.93 16.05
N ALA A 125 61.03 -13.69 15.29
CA ALA A 125 61.52 -14.73 14.38
C ALA A 125 62.39 -14.14 13.27
N GLN A 126 61.97 -13.02 12.65
CA GLN A 126 62.73 -12.31 11.62
C GLN A 126 64.07 -11.77 12.16
N ALA A 127 64.08 -11.24 13.39
CA ALA A 127 65.32 -10.80 14.03
C ALA A 127 66.30 -11.96 14.25
N ASN A 128 65.82 -13.14 14.64
CA ASN A 128 66.65 -14.33 14.80
C ASN A 128 67.16 -14.88 13.46
N GLU A 129 66.32 -14.90 12.42
CA GLU A 129 66.71 -15.28 11.06
C GLU A 129 67.81 -14.36 10.52
N ASN A 130 67.64 -13.03 10.69
CA ASN A 130 68.64 -12.05 10.29
C ASN A 130 70.00 -12.28 10.99
N ARG A 131 69.97 -12.60 12.30
CA ARG A 131 71.19 -12.97 13.04
C ARG A 131 71.86 -14.21 12.46
N MET A 132 71.10 -15.30 12.25
CA MET A 132 71.62 -16.54 11.67
C MET A 132 72.15 -16.34 10.24
N ARG A 133 71.50 -15.46 9.47
CA ARG A 133 71.91 -15.11 8.11
C ARG A 133 73.25 -14.39 8.10
N GLN A 134 73.43 -13.39 8.98
CA GLN A 134 74.69 -12.68 9.12
C GLN A 134 75.83 -13.59 9.60
N ASP A 135 75.56 -14.50 10.54
CA ASP A 135 76.53 -15.47 11.02
C ASP A 135 76.94 -16.45 9.91
N ASN A 136 75.97 -16.98 9.16
CA ASN A 136 76.24 -17.85 8.01
C ASN A 136 77.05 -17.12 6.91
N GLN A 137 76.66 -15.89 6.55
CA GLN A 137 77.40 -15.08 5.57
C GLN A 137 78.83 -14.80 6.01
N ARG A 138 79.03 -14.52 7.31
CA ARG A 138 80.36 -14.30 7.89
C ARG A 138 81.21 -15.57 7.76
N LEU A 139 80.69 -16.72 8.15
CA LEU A 139 81.41 -18.00 8.04
C LEU A 139 81.71 -18.39 6.58
N GLU A 140 80.76 -18.17 5.66
CA GLU A 140 81.00 -18.39 4.23
C GLU A 140 82.10 -17.48 3.68
N SER A 141 82.12 -16.21 4.07
CA SER A 141 83.14 -15.26 3.63
C SER A 141 84.54 -15.66 4.13
N LEU A 142 84.64 -16.11 5.40
CA LEU A 142 85.89 -16.58 6.00
C LEU A 142 86.39 -17.85 5.30
N TYR A 143 85.50 -18.82 5.04
CA TYR A 143 85.85 -20.05 4.32
C TYR A 143 86.32 -19.80 2.88
N ARG A 144 85.71 -18.82 2.19
CA ARG A 144 86.10 -18.44 0.82
C ARG A 144 87.45 -17.71 0.80
N ALA A 145 87.73 -16.88 1.79
CA ALA A 145 88.99 -16.16 1.91
C ALA A 145 90.15 -17.10 2.25
N ASP A 146 89.94 -18.05 3.18
CA ASP A 146 90.91 -19.08 3.53
C ASP A 146 90.22 -20.38 3.97
N ARG A 147 90.43 -21.46 3.20
CA ARG A 147 89.83 -22.78 3.45
C ARG A 147 90.29 -23.45 4.74
N GLY A 148 91.40 -22.99 5.34
CA GLY A 148 91.93 -23.51 6.61
C GLY A 148 91.36 -22.86 7.87
N THR A 149 90.72 -21.69 7.75
CA THR A 149 90.33 -20.86 8.91
C THR A 149 89.06 -21.37 9.63
N VAL A 150 88.14 -22.06 8.95
CA VAL A 150 86.90 -22.61 9.54
C VAL A 150 86.64 -24.04 9.08
N SER A 151 86.07 -24.87 9.97
CA SER A 151 85.70 -26.26 9.66
C SER A 151 84.45 -26.32 8.76
N VAL A 152 84.46 -27.22 7.77
CA VAL A 152 83.28 -27.51 6.91
C VAL A 152 82.05 -27.87 7.74
N ARG A 153 82.23 -28.63 8.83
CA ARG A 153 81.14 -29.01 9.75
C ARG A 153 80.47 -27.79 10.39
N LEU A 154 81.25 -26.77 10.75
CA LEU A 154 80.71 -25.55 11.36
C LEU A 154 79.85 -24.77 10.36
N LEU A 155 80.27 -24.74 9.08
CA LEU A 155 79.49 -24.13 8.01
C LEU A 155 78.17 -24.88 7.76
N GLU A 156 78.20 -26.22 7.72
CA GLU A 156 76.99 -27.05 7.57
C GLU A 156 76.00 -26.82 8.72
N VAL A 157 76.49 -26.75 9.96
CA VAL A 157 75.66 -26.43 11.14
C VAL A 157 75.06 -25.03 11.03
N SER A 158 75.85 -24.03 10.60
CA SER A 158 75.35 -22.68 10.40
C SER A 158 74.26 -22.59 9.32
N ARG A 159 74.40 -23.35 8.23
CA ARG A 159 73.38 -23.43 7.17
C ARG A 159 72.09 -24.07 7.68
N ALA A 160 72.19 -25.18 8.41
CA ALA A 160 71.03 -25.83 9.03
C ALA A 160 70.32 -24.91 10.04
N ASN A 161 71.08 -24.13 10.83
CA ASN A 161 70.50 -23.15 11.75
C ASN A 161 69.77 -22.00 11.02
N LEU A 162 70.30 -21.54 9.89
CA LEU A 162 69.63 -20.55 9.05
C LEU A 162 68.33 -21.10 8.45
N GLU A 163 68.34 -22.33 7.93
CA GLU A 163 67.16 -23.00 7.38
C GLU A 163 66.08 -23.24 8.45
N GLN A 164 66.49 -23.59 9.67
CA GLN A 164 65.60 -23.68 10.81
C GLN A 164 64.97 -22.32 11.14
N ALA A 165 65.76 -21.24 11.15
CA ALA A 165 65.26 -19.90 11.42
C ALA A 165 64.30 -19.39 10.33
N SER A 166 64.56 -19.66 9.04
CA SER A 166 63.63 -19.31 7.95
C SER A 166 62.32 -20.09 8.08
N SER A 167 62.38 -21.35 8.50
CA SER A 167 61.18 -22.16 8.77
C SER A 167 60.35 -21.60 9.93
N GLN A 168 60.98 -21.04 10.96
CA GLN A 168 60.29 -20.36 12.06
C GLN A 168 59.62 -19.05 11.62
N VAL A 169 60.24 -18.28 10.71
CA VAL A 169 59.61 -17.09 10.12
C VAL A 169 58.37 -17.50 9.34
N ALA A 170 58.46 -18.51 8.46
CA ALA A 170 57.32 -19.02 7.71
C ALA A 170 56.16 -19.47 8.61
N ALA A 171 56.46 -20.15 9.73
CA ALA A 171 55.46 -20.53 10.72
C ALA A 171 54.80 -19.31 11.41
N ALA A 172 55.59 -18.29 11.77
CA ALA A 172 55.07 -17.08 12.38
C ALA A 172 54.24 -16.23 11.40
N GLU A 173 54.61 -16.20 10.12
CA GLU A 173 53.81 -15.56 9.07
C GLU A 173 52.45 -16.24 8.89
N ALA A 174 52.44 -17.58 8.85
CA ALA A 174 51.21 -18.36 8.79
C ALA A 174 50.29 -18.10 10.01
N GLU A 175 50.87 -17.92 11.20
CA GLU A 175 50.13 -17.60 12.41
C GLU A 175 49.53 -16.19 12.38
N VAL A 176 50.27 -15.19 11.86
CA VAL A 176 49.71 -13.85 11.64
C VAL A 176 48.55 -13.88 10.64
N LEU A 177 48.68 -14.66 9.56
CA LEU A 177 47.60 -14.83 8.59
C LEU A 177 46.38 -15.48 9.25
N ARG A 178 46.58 -16.57 10.00
CA ARG A 178 45.51 -17.25 10.75
C ARG A 178 44.78 -16.30 11.71
N ALA A 179 45.52 -15.45 12.43
CA ALA A 179 44.93 -14.47 13.34
C ALA A 179 44.13 -13.38 12.61
N LYS A 180 44.61 -12.91 11.45
CA LYS A 180 43.89 -11.95 10.59
C LYS A 180 42.59 -12.53 10.02
N GLU A 181 42.64 -13.77 9.53
CA GLU A 181 41.44 -14.46 9.04
C GLU A 181 40.42 -14.68 10.16
N GLN A 182 40.88 -14.96 11.38
CA GLN A 182 40.01 -15.12 12.57
C GLN A 182 39.37 -13.80 13.03
N GLU A 183 40.02 -12.66 12.81
CA GLU A 183 39.43 -11.34 13.04
C GLU A 183 38.32 -11.03 12.02
N GLY A 184 38.36 -11.62 10.81
CA GLY A 184 37.28 -11.50 9.82
C GLY A 184 37.21 -10.12 9.15
N GLY A 185 38.34 -9.41 9.06
CA GLY A 185 38.48 -8.13 8.37
C GLY A 185 38.35 -6.90 9.28
N SER A 186 38.25 -5.71 8.68
CA SER A 186 38.10 -4.45 9.41
C SER A 186 36.78 -4.40 10.19
N GLU A 187 36.70 -3.59 11.25
CA GLU A 187 35.49 -3.46 12.08
C GLU A 187 34.24 -3.14 11.23
N ALA A 188 34.37 -2.33 10.18
CA ALA A 188 33.27 -1.97 9.29
C ALA A 188 32.82 -3.10 8.34
N GLU A 189 33.72 -4.01 7.98
CA GLU A 189 33.45 -5.10 7.03
C GLU A 189 33.16 -6.43 7.72
N ASN A 190 33.48 -6.52 9.01
CA ASN A 190 33.30 -7.72 9.81
C ASN A 190 31.84 -8.19 9.79
N ALA A 191 31.63 -9.39 9.26
CA ALA A 191 30.29 -9.96 9.09
C ALA A 191 29.57 -10.21 10.43
N LEU A 192 30.31 -10.58 11.48
CA LEU A 192 29.74 -10.80 12.81
C LEU A 192 29.24 -9.48 13.40
N LEU A 193 30.03 -8.41 13.29
CA LEU A 193 29.63 -7.10 13.79
C LEU A 193 28.40 -6.57 13.04
N ARG A 194 28.39 -6.65 11.71
CA ARG A 194 27.23 -6.23 10.89
C ARG A 194 25.97 -7.03 11.21
N SER A 195 26.11 -8.34 11.42
CA SER A 195 25.01 -9.20 11.84
C SER A 195 24.44 -8.77 13.20
N ALA A 196 25.29 -8.57 14.21
CA ALA A 196 24.87 -8.13 15.53
C ALA A 196 24.24 -6.72 15.52
N ALA A 197 24.80 -5.80 14.74
CA ALA A 197 24.23 -4.46 14.56
C ALA A 197 22.86 -4.49 13.87
N THR A 198 22.68 -5.36 12.87
CA THR A 198 21.40 -5.56 12.19
C THR A 198 20.37 -6.19 13.12
N ALA A 199 20.78 -7.13 13.97
CA ALA A 199 19.90 -7.73 14.98
C ALA A 199 19.40 -6.68 15.98
N LEU A 200 20.27 -5.76 16.42
CA LEU A 200 19.88 -4.61 17.26
C LEU A 200 18.91 -3.69 16.52
N ALA A 201 19.19 -3.33 15.27
CA ALA A 201 18.32 -2.46 14.47
C ALA A 201 16.92 -3.10 14.27
N LYS A 202 16.86 -4.41 14.02
CA LYS A 202 15.60 -5.15 13.94
C LYS A 202 14.83 -5.10 15.25
N ALA A 203 15.49 -5.39 16.39
CA ALA A 203 14.83 -5.35 17.69
C ALA A 203 14.30 -3.94 18.02
N GLN A 204 15.03 -2.89 17.63
CA GLN A 204 14.59 -1.50 17.79
C GLN A 204 13.38 -1.16 16.91
N LEU A 205 13.36 -1.65 15.67
CA LEU A 205 12.21 -1.50 14.78
C LEU A 205 10.98 -2.23 15.35
N ASP A 206 11.15 -3.47 15.80
CA ASP A 206 10.07 -4.25 16.40
C ASP A 206 9.54 -3.54 17.67
N LEU A 207 10.41 -2.93 18.48
CA LEU A 207 10.01 -2.09 19.62
C LEU A 207 9.27 -0.82 19.17
N ALA A 208 9.71 -0.13 18.14
CA ALA A 208 9.00 1.05 17.61
C ALA A 208 7.61 0.67 17.10
N ASN A 209 7.50 -0.50 16.47
CA ASN A 209 6.28 -1.06 15.92
C ASN A 209 5.27 -1.52 16.97
N THR A 210 5.62 -1.50 18.26
CA THR A 210 4.66 -1.69 19.38
C THR A 210 3.68 -0.53 19.50
N ARG A 211 4.01 0.65 18.94
CA ARG A 211 3.14 1.83 18.91
C ARG A 211 2.56 1.98 17.51
N ILE A 212 1.29 1.63 17.36
CA ILE A 212 0.63 1.66 16.06
C ILE A 212 -0.04 3.02 15.91
N GLY A 213 0.46 3.83 14.98
CA GLY A 213 -0.08 5.14 14.65
C GLY A 213 -0.81 5.19 13.31
N ALA A 214 -1.64 6.22 13.12
CA ALA A 214 -2.31 6.48 11.84
C ALA A 214 -1.31 6.97 10.79
N ARG A 215 -1.21 6.27 9.65
CA ARG A 215 -0.34 6.69 8.53
C ARG A 215 -0.92 7.86 7.71
N SER A 216 -2.23 8.06 7.77
CA SER A 216 -2.93 9.16 7.10
C SER A 216 -4.05 9.69 8.00
N ALA A 217 -4.48 10.93 7.76
CA ALA A 217 -5.63 11.49 8.45
C ALA A 217 -6.93 10.83 7.95
N GLY A 218 -7.83 10.53 8.89
CA GLY A 218 -9.02 9.73 8.62
C GLY A 218 -9.98 9.61 9.79
N LEU A 219 -11.04 8.84 9.57
CA LEU A 219 -12.01 8.47 10.58
C LEU A 219 -11.83 7.00 10.95
N ILE A 220 -11.75 6.68 12.24
CA ILE A 220 -11.69 5.30 12.72
C ILE A 220 -13.08 4.68 12.73
N THR A 221 -13.22 3.48 12.18
CA THR A 221 -14.43 2.66 12.22
C THR A 221 -14.09 1.20 12.53
N ASP A 222 -15.10 0.42 12.93
CA ASP A 222 -15.00 -1.01 13.25
C ASP A 222 -13.85 -1.34 14.23
N LEU A 223 -13.75 -0.57 15.32
CA LEU A 223 -12.79 -0.83 16.39
C LEU A 223 -13.16 -2.13 17.13
N ARG A 224 -12.34 -3.18 16.98
CA ARG A 224 -12.57 -4.52 17.54
C ARG A 224 -11.55 -4.93 18.60
N THR A 225 -10.70 -4.01 19.05
CA THR A 225 -9.70 -4.27 20.09
C THR A 225 -9.92 -3.40 21.31
N ASP A 226 -9.53 -3.93 22.46
CA ASP A 226 -9.57 -3.26 23.75
C ASP A 226 -8.37 -3.72 24.60
N VAL A 227 -8.10 -2.99 25.67
CA VAL A 227 -7.00 -3.30 26.60
C VAL A 227 -7.13 -4.73 27.12
N GLY A 228 -6.03 -5.48 27.06
CA GLY A 228 -5.95 -6.88 27.46
C GLY A 228 -6.18 -7.88 26.33
N GLN A 229 -6.71 -7.47 25.17
CA GLN A 229 -6.80 -8.33 24.00
C GLN A 229 -5.43 -8.61 23.39
N PHE A 230 -5.33 -9.73 22.67
CA PHE A 230 -4.11 -10.11 21.93
C PHE A 230 -4.26 -9.71 20.46
N ALA A 231 -3.37 -8.84 19.98
CA ALA A 231 -3.30 -8.44 18.59
C ALA A 231 -2.28 -9.31 17.84
N GLY A 232 -2.74 -10.01 16.80
CA GLY A 232 -1.88 -10.77 15.90
C GLY A 232 -1.25 -9.86 14.83
N ALA A 233 0.02 -10.10 14.50
CA ALA A 233 0.69 -9.37 13.43
C ALA A 233 -0.04 -9.56 12.09
N GLY A 234 -0.30 -8.46 11.38
CA GLY A 234 -1.03 -8.46 10.10
C GLY A 234 -2.55 -8.69 10.22
N SER A 235 -3.08 -8.93 11.41
CA SER A 235 -4.53 -9.05 11.64
C SER A 235 -5.14 -7.68 11.93
N PRO A 236 -6.09 -7.19 11.11
CA PRO A 236 -6.71 -5.89 11.34
C PRO A 236 -7.53 -5.87 12.64
N VAL A 237 -7.35 -4.81 13.43
CA VAL A 237 -8.08 -4.59 14.69
C VAL A 237 -9.03 -3.40 14.62
N MET A 238 -8.85 -2.53 13.63
CA MET A 238 -9.75 -1.43 13.30
C MET A 238 -9.60 -1.05 11.83
N THR A 239 -10.47 -0.18 11.36
CA THR A 239 -10.46 0.32 9.98
C THR A 239 -10.34 1.85 9.99
N LEU A 240 -9.48 2.41 9.17
CA LEU A 240 -9.34 3.85 8.97
C LEU A 240 -9.90 4.23 7.60
N ILE A 241 -10.90 5.10 7.58
CA ILE A 241 -11.44 5.69 6.36
C ILE A 241 -10.67 6.98 6.08
N ALA A 242 -9.93 7.01 4.98
CA ALA A 242 -9.16 8.19 4.58
C ALA A 242 -10.11 9.26 4.01
N ILE A 243 -10.53 10.20 4.84
CA ILE A 243 -11.47 11.29 4.46
C ILE A 243 -10.81 12.38 3.61
N HIS A 244 -9.52 12.26 3.28
CA HIS A 244 -8.80 13.28 2.53
C HIS A 244 -8.84 13.10 1.01
N ASP A 245 -9.18 11.91 0.52
CA ASP A 245 -9.40 11.61 -0.90
C ASP A 245 -10.70 10.82 -1.03
N VAL A 246 -11.74 11.50 -1.49
CA VAL A 246 -13.10 11.00 -1.61
C VAL A 246 -13.54 11.18 -3.05
N TRP A 247 -14.13 10.13 -3.61
CA TRP A 247 -14.61 10.12 -4.99
C TRP A 247 -16.02 9.54 -5.05
N VAL A 248 -16.68 9.67 -6.19
CA VAL A 248 -17.95 9.00 -6.46
C VAL A 248 -17.74 7.97 -7.55
N ILE A 249 -18.21 6.76 -7.32
CA ILE A 249 -18.29 5.72 -8.35
C ILE A 249 -19.73 5.73 -8.86
N ALA A 250 -19.91 6.08 -10.12
CA ALA A 250 -21.21 6.17 -10.75
C ALA A 250 -21.35 5.10 -11.84
N ASP A 251 -22.29 4.18 -11.67
CA ASP A 251 -22.55 3.09 -12.61
C ASP A 251 -23.42 3.60 -13.76
N MET A 252 -22.78 3.86 -14.90
CA MET A 252 -23.38 4.42 -16.12
C MET A 252 -23.62 3.31 -17.14
N THR A 253 -24.70 3.38 -17.92
CA THR A 253 -24.95 2.37 -18.96
C THR A 253 -24.01 2.54 -20.15
N GLU A 254 -23.81 1.49 -20.94
CA GLU A 254 -23.01 1.54 -22.17
C GLU A 254 -23.41 2.69 -23.12
N ASN A 255 -24.71 2.98 -23.22
CA ASN A 255 -25.19 4.08 -24.05
C ASN A 255 -24.76 5.47 -23.51
N ASN A 256 -24.74 5.62 -22.19
CA ASN A 256 -24.33 6.85 -21.51
C ASN A 256 -22.85 7.17 -21.74
N LEU A 257 -22.00 6.14 -21.85
CA LEU A 257 -20.55 6.31 -22.01
C LEU A 257 -20.14 6.92 -23.36
N GLY A 258 -21.01 6.89 -24.38
CA GLY A 258 -20.61 7.26 -25.74
C GLY A 258 -20.16 8.71 -25.92
N LEU A 259 -20.47 9.62 -25.00
CA LEU A 259 -19.99 11.00 -24.98
C LEU A 259 -19.19 11.36 -23.71
N ILE A 260 -19.17 10.49 -22.70
CA ILE A 260 -18.45 10.76 -21.45
C ILE A 260 -16.95 10.55 -21.69
N GLN A 261 -16.17 11.59 -21.45
CA GLN A 261 -14.71 11.56 -21.51
C GLN A 261 -14.10 11.97 -20.16
N VAL A 262 -12.81 11.69 -19.97
CA VAL A 262 -12.05 12.23 -18.83
C VAL A 262 -12.16 13.76 -18.84
N GLN A 263 -12.29 14.38 -17.67
CA GLN A 263 -12.58 15.81 -17.46
C GLN A 263 -13.99 16.27 -17.83
N THR A 264 -14.92 15.37 -18.18
CA THR A 264 -16.33 15.75 -18.36
C THR A 264 -16.89 16.35 -17.07
N PRO A 265 -17.50 17.56 -17.11
CA PRO A 265 -18.09 18.16 -15.93
C PRO A 265 -19.34 17.39 -15.51
N VAL A 266 -19.49 17.18 -14.20
CA VAL A 266 -20.62 16.48 -13.61
C VAL A 266 -21.17 17.24 -12.42
N ALA A 267 -22.47 17.09 -12.19
CA ALA A 267 -23.12 17.53 -10.97
C ALA A 267 -23.50 16.31 -10.13
N ILE A 268 -23.24 16.41 -8.83
CA ILE A 268 -23.37 15.33 -7.85
C ILE A 268 -24.33 15.80 -6.77
N VAL A 269 -25.30 14.96 -6.43
CA VAL A 269 -26.19 15.13 -5.29
C VAL A 269 -25.91 14.00 -4.32
N LEU A 270 -25.75 14.32 -3.05
CA LEU A 270 -25.54 13.34 -1.99
C LEU A 270 -26.82 13.21 -1.18
N ASP A 271 -27.29 11.98 -0.97
CA ASP A 271 -28.49 11.75 -0.14
C ASP A 271 -28.24 12.16 1.32
N ALA A 272 -26.98 12.17 1.75
CA ALA A 272 -26.58 12.64 3.07
C ALA A 272 -26.69 14.18 3.25
N LEU A 273 -26.76 14.94 2.15
CA LEU A 273 -26.85 16.41 2.12
C LEU A 273 -27.94 16.85 1.13
N PRO A 274 -29.21 16.66 1.47
CA PRO A 274 -30.31 17.07 0.60
C PRO A 274 -30.34 18.59 0.44
N GLY A 275 -30.66 19.06 -0.77
CA GLY A 275 -30.71 20.49 -1.13
C GLY A 275 -29.40 21.06 -1.68
N GLU A 276 -28.28 20.34 -1.55
CA GLU A 276 -26.98 20.76 -2.10
C GLU A 276 -26.63 20.03 -3.40
N VAL A 277 -25.98 20.75 -4.31
CA VAL A 277 -25.45 20.21 -5.56
C VAL A 277 -23.96 20.51 -5.61
N PHE A 278 -23.16 19.46 -5.68
CA PHE A 278 -21.71 19.55 -5.79
C PHE A 278 -21.28 19.45 -7.26
N GLN A 279 -20.23 20.18 -7.61
CA GLN A 279 -19.60 20.08 -8.92
C GLN A 279 -18.38 19.16 -8.82
N GLY A 280 -18.12 18.45 -9.91
CA GLY A 280 -16.99 17.57 -10.03
C GLY A 280 -16.67 17.25 -11.48
N ARG A 281 -15.71 16.36 -11.68
CA ARG A 281 -15.25 15.94 -13.00
C ARG A 281 -15.03 14.45 -13.06
N VAL A 282 -15.17 13.89 -14.26
CA VAL A 282 -14.82 12.49 -14.52
C VAL A 282 -13.31 12.34 -14.45
N ARG A 283 -12.81 11.59 -13.46
CA ARG A 283 -11.40 11.22 -13.31
C ARG A 283 -11.05 10.09 -14.27
N SER A 284 -11.89 9.05 -14.32
CA SER A 284 -11.68 7.91 -15.21
C SER A 284 -12.98 7.17 -15.53
N VAL A 285 -12.98 6.47 -16.66
CA VAL A 285 -14.08 5.60 -17.09
C VAL A 285 -13.57 4.16 -17.06
N GLY A 286 -14.27 3.26 -16.36
CA GLY A 286 -13.91 1.86 -16.29
C GLY A 286 -13.98 1.18 -17.65
N TYR A 287 -12.89 0.52 -18.06
CA TYR A 287 -12.79 -0.18 -19.35
C TYR A 287 -13.38 -1.59 -19.34
N GLY A 288 -13.81 -2.10 -18.18
CA GLY A 288 -14.36 -3.44 -18.07
C GLY A 288 -15.04 -3.66 -16.73
N VAL A 289 -16.04 -4.53 -16.73
CA VAL A 289 -16.73 -5.04 -15.54
C VAL A 289 -16.68 -6.55 -15.52
N SER A 290 -16.57 -7.14 -14.33
CA SER A 290 -16.58 -8.59 -14.18
C SER A 290 -17.97 -9.12 -14.52
N VAL A 291 -18.09 -9.78 -15.68
CA VAL A 291 -19.32 -10.44 -16.14
C VAL A 291 -19.38 -11.88 -15.60
N GLY A 292 -19.39 -12.02 -14.27
CA GLY A 292 -19.60 -13.29 -13.58
C GLY A 292 -18.39 -13.85 -12.82
N GLN A 293 -18.64 -14.89 -12.02
CA GLN A 293 -17.60 -15.64 -11.33
C GLN A 293 -16.92 -16.60 -12.31
N THR A 294 -15.61 -16.47 -12.51
CA THR A 294 -14.83 -17.53 -13.16
C THR A 294 -14.92 -18.78 -12.28
N PRO A 295 -15.47 -19.91 -12.76
CA PRO A 295 -15.57 -21.11 -11.95
C PRO A 295 -14.18 -21.59 -11.53
N ALA A 296 -14.05 -22.07 -10.29
CA ALA A 296 -12.81 -22.71 -9.85
C ALA A 296 -12.52 -23.95 -10.72
N PRO A 297 -11.24 -24.26 -11.01
CA PRO A 297 -10.86 -25.45 -11.77
C PRO A 297 -11.53 -26.72 -11.20
N GLY A 298 -12.20 -27.50 -12.05
CA GLY A 298 -12.90 -28.74 -11.65
C GLY A 298 -14.42 -28.63 -11.52
N THR A 299 -15.01 -27.45 -11.74
CA THR A 299 -16.46 -27.28 -11.86
C THR A 299 -16.87 -27.02 -13.31
N LEU A 300 -18.02 -27.55 -13.73
CA LEU A 300 -18.57 -27.25 -15.04
C LEU A 300 -19.11 -25.80 -15.04
N PRO A 301 -18.83 -25.00 -16.09
CA PRO A 301 -19.43 -23.69 -16.25
C PRO A 301 -20.96 -23.80 -16.23
N SER A 302 -21.61 -23.08 -15.32
CA SER A 302 -23.07 -22.97 -15.33
C SER A 302 -23.48 -21.87 -16.30
N VAL A 303 -24.29 -22.21 -17.30
CA VAL A 303 -24.90 -21.23 -18.19
C VAL A 303 -26.03 -20.53 -17.42
N GLN A 304 -25.84 -19.27 -17.08
CA GLN A 304 -26.92 -18.43 -16.57
C GLN A 304 -27.88 -18.10 -17.72
N ASN A 305 -28.97 -18.85 -17.82
CA ASN A 305 -30.07 -18.51 -18.72
C ASN A 305 -30.92 -17.40 -18.08
N SER A 306 -30.61 -16.14 -18.39
CA SER A 306 -31.48 -15.01 -18.04
C SER A 306 -32.81 -15.14 -18.80
N ARG A 307 -33.94 -15.16 -18.08
CA ARG A 307 -35.30 -15.20 -18.67
C ARG A 307 -35.83 -13.81 -19.03
N ASP A 308 -34.95 -12.83 -19.14
CA ASP A 308 -35.31 -11.47 -19.51
C ASP A 308 -35.45 -11.37 -21.04
N TRP A 309 -36.63 -10.94 -21.50
CA TRP A 309 -36.95 -10.75 -22.92
C TRP A 309 -36.19 -9.58 -23.56
N LEU A 310 -35.57 -8.72 -22.73
CA LEU A 310 -34.66 -7.66 -23.11
C LEU A 310 -33.33 -7.86 -22.38
N ARG A 311 -32.21 -7.75 -23.10
CA ARG A 311 -30.88 -7.79 -22.50
C ARG A 311 -30.73 -6.58 -21.57
N PRO A 312 -30.45 -6.75 -20.27
CA PRO A 312 -30.18 -5.62 -19.39
C PRO A 312 -28.96 -4.86 -19.89
N ALA A 313 -29.02 -3.53 -19.90
CA ALA A 313 -27.87 -2.71 -20.24
C ALA A 313 -26.75 -2.96 -19.23
N GLN A 314 -25.54 -3.26 -19.73
CA GLN A 314 -24.37 -3.36 -18.87
C GLN A 314 -24.02 -1.96 -18.37
N ARG A 315 -23.56 -1.91 -17.11
CA ARG A 315 -23.13 -0.68 -16.47
C ARG A 315 -21.64 -0.73 -16.21
N PHE A 316 -21.02 0.41 -16.38
CA PHE A 316 -19.58 0.60 -16.24
C PHE A 316 -19.34 1.66 -15.17
N PRO A 317 -18.43 1.41 -14.23
CA PRO A 317 -18.12 2.36 -13.18
C PRO A 317 -17.36 3.56 -13.76
N VAL A 318 -17.93 4.75 -13.60
CA VAL A 318 -17.29 6.03 -13.88
C VAL A 318 -16.82 6.62 -12.57
N VAL A 319 -15.51 6.84 -12.43
CA VAL A 319 -14.92 7.44 -11.24
C VAL A 319 -14.91 8.94 -11.40
N ILE A 320 -15.48 9.63 -10.42
CA ILE A 320 -15.71 11.06 -10.42
C ILE A 320 -15.03 11.66 -9.20
N GLU A 321 -14.29 12.73 -9.42
CA GLU A 321 -13.71 13.53 -8.35
C GLU A 321 -14.52 14.80 -8.10
N PHE A 322 -14.54 15.24 -6.84
CA PHE A 322 -15.15 16.51 -6.45
C PHE A 322 -14.20 17.66 -6.78
N ASP A 323 -14.75 18.82 -7.16
CA ASP A 323 -13.96 20.05 -7.27
C ASP A 323 -13.44 20.51 -5.89
N GLU A 324 -12.36 21.29 -5.84
CA GLU A 324 -11.71 21.71 -4.58
C GLU A 324 -12.68 22.41 -3.61
N ASP A 325 -13.56 23.28 -4.12
CA ASP A 325 -14.58 23.98 -3.32
C ASP A 325 -15.65 23.03 -2.76
N ALA A 326 -15.95 21.94 -3.48
CA ALA A 326 -16.85 20.90 -3.01
C ALA A 326 -16.18 20.07 -1.91
N VAL A 327 -14.91 19.69 -2.09
CA VAL A 327 -14.14 18.94 -1.09
C VAL A 327 -14.05 19.70 0.24
N ASN A 328 -13.78 21.01 0.21
CA ASN A 328 -13.68 21.80 1.44
C ASN A 328 -14.99 21.85 2.22
N ARG A 329 -16.13 22.08 1.54
CA ARG A 329 -17.46 22.08 2.19
C ARG A 329 -17.84 20.69 2.73
N LEU A 330 -17.47 19.64 2.02
CA LEU A 330 -17.73 18.27 2.44
C LEU A 330 -16.89 17.87 3.68
N ARG A 331 -15.68 18.42 3.85
CA ARG A 331 -14.87 18.23 5.06
C ARG A 331 -15.51 18.87 6.29
N ASP A 332 -16.01 20.10 6.16
CA ASP A 332 -16.59 20.85 7.28
C ASP A 332 -17.92 20.26 7.76
N SER A 333 -18.73 19.74 6.84
CA SER A 333 -20.07 19.20 7.13
C SER A 333 -20.07 17.79 7.75
N ARG A 334 -18.92 17.08 7.75
CA ARG A 334 -18.80 15.66 8.20
C ARG A 334 -19.83 14.71 7.57
N ALA A 335 -20.43 15.10 6.45
CA ALA A 335 -21.53 14.36 5.83
C ALA A 335 -21.04 13.28 4.86
N ILE A 336 -19.73 13.26 4.56
CA ILE A 336 -19.13 12.20 3.75
C ILE A 336 -19.20 10.89 4.52
N ARG A 337 -20.07 9.99 4.06
CA ARG A 337 -20.13 8.61 4.52
C ARG A 337 -19.65 7.71 3.39
N ALA A 338 -18.58 6.96 3.63
CA ALA A 338 -18.13 5.95 2.68
C ALA A 338 -19.26 4.93 2.44
N GLY A 339 -19.55 4.64 1.17
CA GLY A 339 -20.69 3.82 0.76
C GLY A 339 -22.04 4.55 0.70
N GLY A 340 -22.09 5.84 1.04
CA GLY A 340 -23.29 6.67 0.92
C GLY A 340 -23.78 6.75 -0.52
N GLN A 341 -25.10 6.84 -0.69
CA GLN A 341 -25.73 6.96 -1.99
C GLN A 341 -25.58 8.37 -2.55
N ALA A 342 -25.41 8.44 -3.86
CA ALA A 342 -25.29 9.68 -4.59
C ALA A 342 -26.02 9.56 -5.93
N GLU A 343 -26.45 10.69 -6.45
CA GLU A 343 -26.94 10.82 -7.81
C GLU A 343 -25.94 11.65 -8.61
N VAL A 344 -25.72 11.26 -9.87
CA VAL A 344 -24.76 11.91 -10.74
C VAL A 344 -25.40 12.20 -12.08
N MET A 345 -25.22 13.44 -12.56
CA MET A 345 -25.53 13.85 -13.92
C MET A 345 -24.28 14.38 -14.61
N ALA A 346 -23.94 13.84 -15.79
CA ALA A 346 -22.81 14.31 -16.59
C ALA A 346 -23.25 15.28 -17.69
N PHE A 347 -22.37 16.24 -18.02
CA PHE A 347 -22.60 17.24 -19.06
C PHE A 347 -21.49 17.19 -20.13
N PRO A 348 -21.44 16.15 -20.98
CA PRO A 348 -20.37 15.95 -21.96
C PRO A 348 -20.36 16.97 -23.11
N SER A 349 -21.52 17.54 -23.47
CA SER A 349 -21.65 18.48 -24.57
C SER A 349 -21.82 19.91 -24.07
N HIS A 350 -20.95 20.83 -24.50
CA HIS A 350 -21.02 22.24 -24.10
C HIS A 350 -22.13 22.96 -24.89
N GLY A 351 -23.02 23.69 -24.20
CA GLY A 351 -24.05 24.51 -24.84
C GLY A 351 -25.31 23.77 -25.33
N HIS A 352 -25.47 22.48 -25.01
CA HIS A 352 -26.67 21.75 -25.38
C HIS A 352 -27.91 22.27 -24.60
N PRO A 353 -29.07 22.48 -25.24
CA PRO A 353 -30.25 23.03 -24.59
C PRO A 353 -30.82 22.15 -23.46
N LEU A 354 -30.43 20.87 -23.41
CA LEU A 354 -30.79 19.94 -22.34
C LEU A 354 -30.02 20.18 -21.03
N ASN A 355 -28.83 20.78 -21.09
CA ASN A 355 -28.00 21.01 -19.90
C ASN A 355 -28.68 21.90 -18.84
N PRO A 356 -29.26 23.07 -19.18
CA PRO A 356 -29.98 23.88 -18.18
C PRO A 356 -31.19 23.14 -17.62
N LEU A 357 -31.91 22.38 -18.44
CA LEU A 357 -33.07 21.58 -18.01
C LEU A 357 -32.64 20.44 -17.07
N GLY A 358 -31.53 19.77 -17.36
CA GLY A 358 -30.92 18.75 -16.50
C GLY A 358 -30.46 19.32 -15.15
N ARG A 359 -29.87 20.51 -15.12
CA ARG A 359 -29.49 21.17 -13.85
C ARG A 359 -30.70 21.54 -12.99
N VAL A 360 -31.79 22.02 -13.61
CA VAL A 360 -33.05 22.30 -12.91
C VAL A 360 -33.65 21.01 -12.36
N PHE A 361 -33.68 19.95 -13.18
CA PHE A 361 -34.13 18.62 -12.75
C PHE A 361 -33.33 18.11 -11.56
N LEU A 362 -32.00 18.14 -11.63
CA LEU A 362 -31.13 17.66 -10.56
C LEU A 362 -31.30 18.50 -9.27
N ARG A 363 -31.53 19.82 -9.41
CA ARG A 363 -31.83 20.69 -8.26
C ARG A 363 -33.18 20.36 -7.62
N LEU A 364 -34.19 19.98 -8.42
CA LEU A 364 -35.48 19.51 -7.93
C LEU A 364 -35.32 18.14 -7.23
N MET A 365 -34.57 17.22 -7.82
CA MET A 365 -34.24 15.91 -7.22
C MET A 365 -33.49 16.06 -5.90
N SER A 366 -32.53 16.98 -5.85
CA SER A 366 -31.81 17.38 -4.63
C SER A 366 -32.74 17.86 -3.51
N TRP A 367 -33.87 18.49 -3.83
CA TRP A 367 -34.88 18.86 -2.83
C TRP A 367 -35.81 17.70 -2.50
N MET A 368 -36.10 16.85 -3.49
CA MET A 368 -36.93 15.67 -3.29
C MET A 368 -36.26 14.67 -2.36
N SER A 369 -34.92 14.69 -2.22
CA SER A 369 -34.22 13.88 -1.23
C SER A 369 -34.45 14.25 0.23
N TYR A 370 -35.19 15.32 0.52
CA TYR A 370 -35.78 15.52 1.84
C TYR A 370 -36.98 14.60 2.13
N ALA A 371 -37.63 14.04 1.09
CA ALA A 371 -38.90 13.33 1.20
C ALA A 371 -38.76 11.80 1.34
N TYR A 372 -37.55 11.26 1.23
CA TYR A 372 -37.28 9.82 1.36
C TYR A 372 -36.24 9.51 2.43
#